data_AF-A0A151LJX9-F1
#
_entry.id   AF-A0A151LJX9-F1
#
_cell.length_a   1.000
_cell.length_b   1.000
_cell.length_c   1.000
_cell.angle_alpha   90.00
_cell.angle_beta   90.00
_cell.angle_gamma   90.00
#
_symmetry.space_group_name_H-M   'P 1'
#
loop_
_entity.id
_entity.type
_entity.pdbx_description
1 polymer ?
#
loop_
_entity_poly.entity_id
_entity_poly.type
_entity_poly.pdbx_seq_one_letter_code
_entity_poly.pdbx_strand_id
1 'polypeptide(L)' 'MENRMQNVKLIKPLVVGTYAFLLSPQEKKKYGNMTHKWTCLVRCPESTDISLIVSKVVFELDPSFMYPKR' A
#
# COMPACT_ATOMS: atom_id res chain seq x y z
N MET A 1 -15.37 -29.67 -10.35
CA MET A 1 -15.81 -28.32 -9.97
C MET A 1 -15.55 -28.19 -8.48
N GLU A 2 -14.67 -27.28 -8.07
CA GLU A 2 -14.45 -27.04 -6.65
C GLU A 2 -15.71 -26.39 -6.07
N ASN A 3 -16.32 -27.08 -5.12
CA ASN A 3 -17.57 -26.63 -4.50
C ASN A 3 -17.26 -25.48 -3.55
N ARG A 4 -17.72 -24.27 -3.90
CA ARG A 4 -17.76 -23.14 -2.97
C ARG A 4 -18.58 -23.55 -1.74
N MET A 5 -18.01 -23.44 -0.55
CA MET A 5 -18.74 -23.69 0.70
C MET A 5 -19.92 -22.73 0.82
N GLN A 6 -21.12 -23.29 0.99
CA GLN A 6 -22.34 -22.50 1.19
C GLN A 6 -22.41 -21.98 2.62
N ASN A 7 -23.06 -20.83 2.82
CA ASN A 7 -23.32 -20.22 4.13
C ASN A 7 -22.08 -19.86 4.97
N VAL A 8 -20.92 -19.64 4.33
CA VAL A 8 -19.69 -19.18 4.99
C VAL A 8 -19.44 -17.70 4.68
N LYS A 9 -19.10 -16.92 5.72
CA LYS A 9 -18.57 -15.55 5.60
C LYS A 9 -17.16 -15.51 6.18
N LEU A 10 -16.20 -15.05 5.38
CA LEU A 10 -14.83 -14.79 5.82
C LEU A 10 -14.66 -13.29 5.98
N ILE A 11 -14.14 -12.87 7.13
CA ILE A 11 -13.82 -11.47 7.42
C ILE A 11 -12.33 -11.41 7.73
N LYS A 12 -11.61 -10.58 6.98
CA LYS A 12 -10.20 -10.29 7.26
C LYS A 12 -10.00 -8.78 7.37
N PRO A 13 -9.57 -8.27 8.53
CA PRO A 13 -9.28 -6.85 8.68
C PRO A 13 -8.05 -6.47 7.87
N LEU A 14 -8.10 -5.28 7.27
CA LEU A 14 -6.98 -4.67 6.57
C LEU A 14 -6.73 -3.27 7.14
N VAL A 15 -5.46 -2.88 7.14
CA VAL A 15 -4.98 -1.54 7.48
C VAL A 15 -4.49 -0.89 6.19
N VAL A 16 -5.05 0.26 5.88
CA VAL A 16 -4.64 1.12 4.77
C VAL A 16 -4.09 2.42 5.35
N GLY A 17 -2.96 2.88 4.85
CA GLY A 17 -2.37 4.12 5.37
C GLY A 17 -1.10 4.55 4.68
N THR A 18 -0.44 5.52 5.28
CA THR A 18 0.84 6.06 4.81
C THR A 18 1.76 6.36 5.99
N TYR A 19 3.03 5.97 5.88
CA TYR A 19 4.09 6.50 6.74
C TYR A 19 4.83 7.61 5.99
N ALA A 20 5.21 8.67 6.70
CA ALA A 20 6.00 9.75 6.13
C ALA A 20 7.16 10.12 7.06
N PHE A 21 8.32 10.41 6.47
CA PHE A 21 9.52 10.80 7.17
C PHE A 21 10.15 11.98 6.47
N LEU A 22 10.67 12.93 7.25
CA LEU A 22 11.43 14.04 6.70
C LEU A 22 12.65 13.52 5.94
N LEU A 23 12.95 14.12 4.79
CA LEU A 23 14.16 13.79 4.06
C LEU A 23 15.40 14.18 4.86
N SER A 24 16.37 13.27 4.92
CA SER A 24 17.70 13.57 5.43
C SER A 24 18.40 14.63 4.56
N PRO A 25 19.43 15.32 5.08
CA PRO A 25 20.19 16.28 4.28
C PRO A 25 20.78 15.69 2.99
N GLN A 26 21.16 14.40 3.00
CA GLN A 26 21.67 13.71 1.82
C GLN A 26 20.56 13.46 0.79
N GLU A 27 19.36 13.06 1.23
CA GLU A 27 18.22 12.84 0.35
C GLU A 27 17.70 14.14 -0.27
N LYS A 28 17.67 15.25 0.49
CA LYS A 28 17.27 16.57 -0.03
C LYS A 28 18.09 17.00 -1.24
N LYS A 29 19.40 16.71 -1.25
CA LYS A 29 20.27 16.98 -2.41
C LYS A 29 19.82 16.24 -3.68
N LYS A 30 19.23 15.05 -3.54
CA LYS A 30 18.76 14.23 -4.65
C LYS A 30 17.34 14.59 -5.10
N TYR A 31 16.46 14.92 -4.15
CA TYR A 31 15.03 15.11 -4.41
C TYR A 31 14.61 16.59 -4.53
N GLY A 32 15.57 17.52 -4.61
CA GLY A 32 15.32 18.93 -4.86
C GLY A 32 14.42 19.56 -3.79
N ASN A 33 13.26 20.07 -4.23
CA ASN A 33 12.31 20.77 -3.36
C ASN A 33 11.38 19.84 -2.55
N MET A 34 11.52 18.52 -2.69
CA MET A 34 10.74 17.58 -1.89
C MET A 34 11.16 17.65 -0.42
N THR A 35 10.21 17.49 0.49
CA THR A 35 10.44 17.61 1.95
C THR A 35 10.39 16.28 2.67
N HIS A 36 9.59 15.33 2.17
CA HIS A 36 9.34 14.04 2.82
C HIS A 36 9.49 12.89 1.83
N LYS A 37 9.90 11.74 2.36
CA LYS A 37 9.66 10.44 1.73
C LYS A 37 8.49 9.78 2.44
N TRP A 38 7.72 9.00 1.70
CA TRP A 38 6.55 8.35 2.23
C TRP A 38 6.33 7.00 1.57
N THR A 39 5.56 6.15 2.24
CA THR A 39 5.20 4.82 1.78
C THR A 39 3.72 4.62 2.01
N CYS A 40 2.94 4.43 0.93
CA CYS A 40 1.58 3.93 1.03
C CYS A 40 1.58 2.42 1.30
N LEU A 41 0.64 1.95 2.10
CA LEU A 41 0.58 0.54 2.50
C LEU A 41 -0.84 0.02 2.57
N VAL A 42 -0.96 -1.26 2.24
CA VAL A 42 -2.09 -2.12 2.56
C VAL A 42 -1.51 -3.35 3.26
N ARG A 43 -1.94 -3.62 4.49
CA ARG A 43 -1.44 -4.77 5.27
C ARG A 43 -2.54 -5.37 6.14
N CYS A 44 -2.37 -6.61 6.60
CA CYS A 44 -3.15 -7.07 7.74
C CYS A 44 -2.61 -6.45 9.04
N PRO A 45 -3.46 -6.26 10.07
CA PRO A 45 -3.00 -5.95 11.43
C PRO A 45 -2.06 -7.06 11.96
N GLU A 46 -2.38 -8.32 11.66
CA GLU A 46 -1.52 -9.46 11.93
C GLU A 46 -0.50 -9.66 10.80
N SER A 47 0.56 -10.44 11.05
CA SER A 47 1.59 -10.80 10.06
C SER A 47 1.10 -11.81 8.99
N THR A 48 -0.19 -11.80 8.66
CA THR A 48 -0.78 -12.67 7.63
C THR A 48 -0.38 -12.20 6.24
N ASP A 49 0.00 -13.15 5.38
CA ASP A 49 0.19 -12.91 3.95
C ASP A 49 -1.16 -12.58 3.28
N ILE A 50 -1.29 -11.35 2.80
CA ILE A 50 -2.51 -10.86 2.13
C ILE A 50 -2.66 -11.38 0.71
N SER A 51 -1.61 -11.91 0.09
CA SER A 51 -1.67 -12.42 -1.29
C SER A 51 -2.62 -13.60 -1.46
N LEU A 52 -2.92 -14.31 -0.36
CA LEU A 52 -3.90 -15.41 -0.33
C LEU A 52 -5.34 -14.94 -0.59
N ILE A 53 -5.64 -13.65 -0.37
CA ILE A 53 -6.98 -13.08 -0.48
C ILE A 53 -7.07 -11.83 -1.39
N VAL A 54 -5.93 -11.22 -1.72
CA VAL A 54 -5.83 -10.04 -2.58
C VAL A 54 -4.91 -10.34 -3.75
N SER A 55 -5.44 -10.28 -4.98
CA SER A 55 -4.66 -10.53 -6.19
C SER A 55 -3.74 -9.37 -6.59
N LYS A 56 -4.20 -8.13 -6.39
CA LYS A 56 -3.47 -6.91 -6.71
C LYS A 56 -3.95 -5.75 -5.85
N VAL A 57 -3.03 -4.84 -5.52
CA VAL A 57 -3.31 -3.50 -5.00
C VAL A 57 -2.91 -2.48 -6.06
N VAL A 58 -3.73 -1.45 -6.25
CA VAL A 58 -3.41 -0.30 -7.12
C VAL A 58 -3.40 0.96 -6.26
N PHE A 59 -2.31 1.72 -6.29
CA PHE A 59 -2.21 3.02 -5.66
C PHE A 59 -2.36 4.12 -6.71
N GLU A 60 -3.42 4.93 -6.59
CA GLU A 60 -3.65 6.09 -7.44
C GLU A 60 -3.06 7.33 -6.78
N LEU A 61 -1.93 7.80 -7.32
CA LEU A 61 -1.21 8.98 -6.86
C LEU A 61 -1.73 10.24 -7.57
N ASP A 62 -1.34 11.40 -7.05
CA ASP A 62 -1.59 12.68 -7.73
C ASP A 62 -0.99 12.67 -9.16
N PRO A 63 -1.66 13.27 -10.17
CA PRO A 63 -1.18 13.27 -11.55
C PRO A 63 0.20 13.91 -11.78
N SER A 64 0.73 14.70 -10.83
CA SER A 64 2.10 15.21 -10.89
C SER A 64 3.17 14.11 -10.79
N PHE A 65 2.81 12.92 -10.29
CA PHE A 65 3.71 11.78 -10.22
C PHE A 65 3.79 11.06 -11.57
N MET A 66 5.00 10.72 -11.98
CA MET A 66 5.21 9.89 -13.17
C MET A 66 4.62 8.49 -12.95
N TYR A 67 3.78 8.04 -13.89
CA TYR A 67 2.97 6.81 -13.79
C TYR A 67 2.16 6.79 -12.48
N PRO A 68 1.13 7.65 -12.34
CA PRO A 68 0.46 7.87 -11.07
C PRO A 68 -0.36 6.66 -10.61
N LYS A 69 -0.74 5.74 -11.50
CA LYS A 69 -1.32 4.46 -11.14
C LYS A 69 -0.21 3.43 -10.95
N ARG A 70 0.10 3.10 -9.70
CA ARG A 70 1.13 2.12 -9.31
C ARG A 70 0.51 0.79 -8.91
#